data_AF-A0A846A2H3-F1
#
_entry.id   AF-A0A846A2H3-F1
#
_cell.length_a   1.000
_cell.length_b   1.000
_cell.length_c   1.000
_cell.angle_alpha   90.00
_cell.angle_beta   90.00
_cell.angle_gamma   90.00
#
_symmetry.space_group_name_H-M   'P 1'
#
loop_
_entity.id
_entity.type
_entity.pdbx_description
1 polymer ?
#
loop_
_entity_poly.entity_id
_entity_poly.type
_entity_poly.pdbx_seq_one_letter_code
_entity_poly.pdbx_strand_id
1 'polypeptide(L)'
;LHRVTFNQPECRNFLDQVPNGKSPYRFGNPAKGIGRLSPEMFGSIPNNALKFFVLYQRYPSLGNAIADLETDWHPSCLTHNDLKLNNILVHREWEQFSTSSPPDQSMVRLIDWERCAWGDPAFDLGTIIASYLGIWLSSLVVDPTIKLEESLRLAVTPLQVLQPSIAALTQAYLTAFPGIESARPNWLKRVVQFTGLALIHQIQAMIYYQKSFDNTGICMLQVAKSLLCRPKQSVPTVFGISESELISNPVIP
;
A
#
# COMPACT_ATOMS: atom_id res chain seq x y z
N LEU A 1 -12.77 -4.23 -10.86
CA LEU A 1 -12.26 -5.61 -10.77
C LEU A 1 -12.64 -6.27 -9.44
N HIS A 2 -12.12 -5.77 -8.30
CA HIS A 2 -12.35 -6.37 -6.97
C HIS A 2 -13.81 -6.73 -6.71
N ARG A 3 -14.74 -5.77 -6.84
CA ARG A 3 -16.20 -6.00 -6.68
C ARG A 3 -16.71 -7.16 -7.53
N VAL A 4 -16.36 -7.16 -8.82
CA VAL A 4 -16.91 -8.12 -9.80
C VAL A 4 -16.43 -9.54 -9.50
N THR A 5 -15.18 -9.68 -9.06
CA THR A 5 -14.59 -10.99 -8.75
C THR A 5 -14.75 -11.39 -7.28
N PHE A 6 -15.39 -10.56 -6.45
CA PHE A 6 -15.44 -10.80 -5.01
C PHE A 6 -16.23 -12.07 -4.68
N ASN A 7 -15.58 -13.00 -3.98
CA ASN A 7 -16.10 -14.31 -3.59
C ASN A 7 -16.72 -15.08 -4.76
N GLN A 8 -16.18 -14.95 -5.97
CA GLN A 8 -16.62 -15.68 -7.17
C GLN A 8 -15.75 -16.94 -7.39
N PRO A 9 -16.25 -18.16 -7.08
CA PRO A 9 -15.49 -19.38 -7.25
C PRO A 9 -15.09 -19.64 -8.70
N GLU A 10 -15.91 -19.23 -9.66
CA GLU A 10 -15.65 -19.40 -11.09
C GLU A 10 -14.40 -18.63 -11.51
N CYS A 11 -14.26 -17.38 -11.06
CA CYS A 11 -13.06 -16.57 -11.31
C CYS A 11 -11.82 -17.20 -10.66
N ARG A 12 -11.95 -17.71 -9.42
CA ARG A 12 -10.84 -18.38 -8.72
C ARG A 12 -10.42 -19.66 -9.43
N ASN A 13 -11.38 -20.51 -9.79
CA ASN A 13 -11.13 -21.76 -10.50
C ASN A 13 -10.47 -21.50 -11.85
N PHE A 14 -10.88 -20.45 -12.57
CA PHE A 14 -10.24 -20.05 -13.82
C PHE A 14 -8.75 -19.72 -13.63
N LEU A 15 -8.38 -19.01 -12.56
CA LEU A 15 -6.98 -18.72 -12.26
C LEU A 15 -6.17 -19.98 -11.87
N ASP A 16 -6.82 -20.92 -11.18
CA ASP A 16 -6.21 -22.18 -10.74
C ASP A 16 -6.02 -23.21 -11.86
N GLN A 17 -6.76 -23.09 -12.98
CA GLN A 17 -6.63 -23.96 -14.16
C GLN A 17 -5.30 -23.78 -14.92
N VAL A 18 -4.52 -22.73 -14.62
CA VAL A 18 -3.22 -22.50 -15.26
C VAL A 18 -2.18 -23.48 -14.71
N PRO A 19 -1.48 -24.27 -15.56
CA PRO A 19 -0.61 -25.37 -15.10
C PRO A 19 0.46 -24.97 -14.08
N ASN A 20 0.71 -25.87 -13.11
CA ASN A 20 1.78 -25.75 -12.11
C ASN A 20 3.15 -25.47 -12.79
N GLY A 21 3.86 -24.45 -12.31
CA GLY A 21 5.16 -24.02 -12.86
C GLY A 21 5.09 -23.03 -14.02
N LYS A 22 3.88 -22.76 -14.55
CA LYS A 22 3.63 -21.72 -15.58
C LYS A 22 2.58 -20.69 -15.17
N SER A 23 2.01 -20.79 -13.98
CA SER A 23 1.00 -19.85 -13.51
C SER A 23 1.68 -18.58 -12.97
N PRO A 24 1.62 -17.43 -13.68
CA PRO A 24 2.00 -16.14 -13.10
C PRO A 24 1.07 -15.76 -11.93
N TYR A 25 -0.02 -16.50 -11.72
CA TYR A 25 -1.10 -16.16 -10.82
C TYR A 25 -1.00 -16.77 -9.42
N ARG A 26 0.10 -17.47 -9.10
CA ARG A 26 0.42 -17.94 -7.74
C ARG A 26 1.39 -16.99 -7.07
N PHE A 27 0.91 -15.79 -6.78
CA PHE A 27 1.60 -14.89 -5.88
C PHE A 27 1.37 -15.39 -4.43
N GLY A 28 2.46 -15.58 -3.68
CA GLY A 28 2.38 -15.95 -2.26
C GLY A 28 1.72 -14.84 -1.44
N ASN A 29 1.47 -15.07 -0.15
CA ASN A 29 0.89 -14.04 0.71
C ASN A 29 1.76 -12.76 0.70
N PRO A 30 1.32 -11.62 0.12
CA PRO A 30 2.08 -10.37 0.15
C PRO A 30 2.26 -9.84 1.56
N ALA A 31 1.40 -10.24 2.51
CA ALA A 31 1.45 -9.81 3.89
C ALA A 31 2.62 -10.43 4.67
N LYS A 32 3.37 -11.35 4.05
CA LYS A 32 4.48 -12.05 4.69
C LYS A 32 5.52 -11.05 5.18
N GLY A 33 5.83 -11.14 6.47
CA GLY A 33 6.73 -10.19 7.11
C GLY A 33 8.18 -10.30 6.66
N ILE A 34 9.03 -9.46 7.25
CA ILE A 34 10.46 -9.45 6.97
C ILE A 34 11.08 -10.78 7.44
N GLY A 35 11.60 -11.55 6.49
CA GLY A 35 12.32 -12.79 6.77
C GLY A 35 13.58 -12.55 7.61
N ARG A 36 14.13 -13.62 8.20
CA ARG A 36 15.41 -13.55 8.91
C ARG A 36 16.52 -13.12 7.97
N LEU A 37 17.43 -12.28 8.46
CA LEU A 37 18.61 -11.89 7.74
C LEU A 37 19.54 -13.11 7.58
N SER A 38 19.73 -13.61 6.36
CA SER A 38 20.64 -14.72 6.08
C SER A 38 22.09 -14.24 6.04
N PRO A 39 23.08 -15.13 6.20
CA PRO A 39 24.49 -14.78 6.07
C PRO A 39 24.82 -14.10 4.73
N GLU A 40 24.21 -14.55 3.64
CA GLU A 40 24.40 -14.00 2.29
C GLU A 40 23.82 -12.58 2.20
N MET A 41 22.61 -12.37 2.73
CA MET A 41 22.01 -11.04 2.78
C MET A 41 22.86 -10.10 3.63
N PHE A 42 23.32 -10.55 4.80
CA PHE A 42 24.19 -9.77 5.69
C PHE A 42 25.49 -9.34 4.99
N GLY A 43 26.13 -10.22 4.22
CA GLY A 43 27.33 -9.89 3.46
C GLY A 43 27.11 -8.91 2.29
N SER A 44 25.87 -8.80 1.79
CA SER A 44 25.53 -7.99 0.60
C SER A 44 24.90 -6.63 0.92
N ILE A 45 24.49 -6.41 2.18
CA ILE A 45 23.82 -5.20 2.64
C ILE A 45 24.85 -4.28 3.30
N PRO A 46 24.95 -3.01 2.89
CA PRO A 46 25.85 -2.05 3.51
C PRO A 46 25.59 -1.86 5.01
N ASN A 47 26.64 -1.57 5.77
CA ASN A 47 26.55 -1.42 7.23
C ASN A 47 25.54 -0.37 7.69
N ASN A 48 25.40 0.75 6.98
CA ASN A 48 24.38 1.76 7.27
C ASN A 48 22.96 1.22 7.06
N ALA A 49 22.77 0.37 6.05
CA ALA A 49 21.49 -0.28 5.76
C ALA A 49 21.10 -1.40 6.74
N LEU A 50 22.08 -2.03 7.41
CA LEU A 50 21.80 -2.96 8.52
C LEU A 50 21.05 -2.30 9.68
N LYS A 51 21.15 -0.97 9.84
CA LYS A 51 20.42 -0.20 10.85
C LYS A 51 18.90 -0.38 10.75
N PHE A 52 18.37 -0.60 9.55
CA PHE A 52 16.95 -0.92 9.36
C PHE A 52 16.55 -2.17 10.15
N PHE A 53 17.30 -3.26 10.03
CA PHE A 53 17.01 -4.53 10.73
C PHE A 53 17.09 -4.37 12.24
N VAL A 54 18.07 -3.60 12.74
CA VAL A 54 18.19 -3.26 14.17
C VAL A 54 16.95 -2.51 14.65
N LEU A 55 16.50 -1.49 13.92
CA LEU A 55 15.32 -0.71 14.27
C LEU A 55 14.04 -1.54 14.19
N TYR A 56 13.90 -2.38 13.16
CA TYR A 56 12.77 -3.28 13.00
C TYR A 56 12.67 -4.28 14.18
N GLN A 57 13.78 -4.94 14.51
CA GLN A 57 13.84 -5.92 15.61
C GLN A 57 13.69 -5.28 16.99
N ARG A 58 14.03 -3.99 17.15
CA ARG A 58 13.87 -3.25 18.42
C ARG A 58 12.41 -3.09 18.84
N TYR A 59 11.45 -3.17 17.92
CA TYR A 59 10.03 -2.97 18.22
C TYR A 59 9.22 -4.26 18.05
N PRO A 60 9.05 -5.08 19.10
CA PRO A 60 8.22 -6.28 19.03
C PRO A 60 6.79 -6.01 18.53
N SER A 61 6.22 -4.84 18.86
CA SER A 61 4.90 -4.44 18.37
C SER A 61 4.80 -4.31 16.86
N LEU A 62 5.90 -3.94 16.19
CA LEU A 62 5.94 -3.88 14.72
C LEU A 62 5.94 -5.29 14.11
N GLY A 63 6.80 -6.17 14.62
CA GLY A 63 6.84 -7.57 14.20
C GLY A 63 5.51 -8.28 14.41
N ASN A 64 4.88 -8.09 15.58
CA ASN A 64 3.58 -8.66 15.90
C ASN A 64 2.48 -8.12 14.97
N ALA A 65 2.43 -6.81 14.72
CA ALA A 65 1.43 -6.23 13.82
C ALA A 65 1.52 -6.76 12.38
N ILE A 66 2.74 -7.05 11.90
CA ILE A 66 2.94 -7.67 10.58
C ILE A 66 2.58 -9.16 10.61
N ALA A 67 2.93 -9.89 11.67
CA ALA A 67 2.52 -11.29 11.81
C ALA A 67 0.99 -11.45 11.88
N ASP A 68 0.31 -10.52 12.54
CA ASP A 68 -1.16 -10.45 12.57
C ASP A 68 -1.72 -10.16 11.17
N LEU A 69 -1.09 -9.26 10.40
CA LEU A 69 -1.45 -9.03 8.99
C LEU A 69 -1.28 -10.28 8.13
N GLU A 70 -0.18 -11.02 8.32
CA GLU A 70 0.09 -12.27 7.58
C GLU A 70 -0.99 -13.32 7.88
N THR A 71 -1.33 -13.49 9.16
CA THR A 71 -2.32 -14.47 9.62
C THR A 71 -3.74 -14.12 9.17
N ASP A 72 -4.09 -12.83 9.22
CA ASP A 72 -5.42 -12.34 8.86
C ASP A 72 -5.58 -12.05 7.37
N TRP A 73 -4.54 -12.23 6.56
CA TRP A 73 -4.62 -12.03 5.12
C TRP A 73 -5.71 -12.93 4.54
N HIS A 74 -6.69 -12.32 3.86
CA HIS A 74 -7.86 -13.04 3.42
C HIS A 74 -8.15 -12.85 1.93
N PRO A 75 -7.69 -13.78 1.10
CA PRO A 75 -7.97 -13.79 -0.34
C PRO A 75 -9.45 -13.90 -0.66
N SER A 76 -9.98 -12.96 -1.44
CA SER A 76 -11.41 -12.93 -1.78
C SER A 76 -11.74 -12.41 -3.18
N CYS A 77 -10.77 -11.91 -3.92
CA CYS A 77 -10.99 -11.43 -5.28
C CYS A 77 -9.69 -11.47 -6.08
N LEU A 78 -9.77 -11.16 -7.38
CA LEU A 78 -8.57 -10.94 -8.19
C LEU A 78 -7.95 -9.61 -7.81
N THR A 79 -6.70 -9.63 -7.34
CA THR A 79 -5.89 -8.47 -6.99
C THR A 79 -4.67 -8.37 -7.90
N HIS A 80 -4.13 -7.16 -8.03
CA HIS A 80 -2.91 -6.87 -8.77
C HIS A 80 -1.65 -7.23 -7.97
N ASN A 81 -1.68 -7.04 -6.64
CA ASN A 81 -0.58 -7.25 -5.68
C ASN A 81 0.70 -6.41 -5.91
N ASP A 82 0.64 -5.41 -6.79
CA ASP A 82 1.69 -4.40 -6.99
C ASP A 82 1.08 -3.12 -7.56
N LEU A 83 -0.07 -2.73 -7.01
CA LEU A 83 -0.85 -1.60 -7.48
C LEU A 83 -0.29 -0.28 -6.94
N LYS A 84 0.88 0.11 -7.42
CA LYS A 84 1.58 1.37 -7.12
C LYS A 84 1.32 2.40 -8.21
N LEU A 85 1.51 3.69 -7.92
CA LEU A 85 1.15 4.78 -8.87
C LEU A 85 1.84 4.65 -10.24
N ASN A 86 3.06 4.12 -10.31
CA ASN A 86 3.77 3.89 -11.58
C ASN A 86 3.15 2.77 -12.44
N ASN A 87 2.27 1.95 -11.86
CA ASN A 87 1.52 0.91 -12.56
C ASN A 87 0.11 1.40 -12.96
N ILE A 88 -0.16 2.71 -12.80
CA ILE A 88 -1.39 3.38 -13.21
C ILE A 88 -1.05 4.40 -14.29
N LEU A 89 -1.51 4.14 -15.51
CA LEU A 89 -1.40 5.08 -16.63
C LEU A 89 -2.66 5.94 -16.68
N VAL A 90 -2.47 7.24 -16.90
CA VAL A 90 -3.53 8.21 -17.14
C VAL A 90 -3.40 8.72 -18.57
N HIS A 91 -4.52 8.78 -19.29
CA HIS A 91 -4.54 9.32 -20.64
C HIS A 91 -4.04 10.77 -20.64
N ARG A 92 -3.29 11.18 -21.68
CA ARG A 92 -2.73 12.54 -21.74
C ARG A 92 -3.81 13.63 -21.74
N GLU A 93 -4.92 13.34 -22.40
CA GLU A 93 -6.09 14.21 -22.53
C GLU A 93 -7.21 13.73 -21.59
N TRP A 94 -6.86 13.38 -20.35
CA TRP A 94 -7.79 12.79 -19.39
C TRP A 94 -9.01 13.69 -19.12
N GLU A 95 -8.87 15.01 -19.25
CA GLU A 95 -9.94 15.98 -19.09
C GLU A 95 -11.08 15.81 -20.13
N GLN A 96 -10.79 15.17 -21.26
CA GLN A 96 -11.80 14.90 -22.30
C GLN A 96 -12.64 13.66 -22.02
N PHE A 97 -12.28 12.86 -21.00
CA PHE A 97 -12.98 11.63 -20.68
C PHE A 97 -14.15 11.92 -19.75
N SER A 98 -15.33 11.43 -20.12
CA SER A 98 -16.46 11.35 -19.21
C SER A 98 -16.41 10.05 -18.42
N THR A 99 -16.97 10.03 -17.22
CA THR A 99 -17.19 8.82 -16.40
C THR A 99 -18.10 7.80 -17.08
N SER A 100 -18.80 8.20 -18.16
CA SER A 100 -19.64 7.34 -19.01
C SER A 100 -18.97 6.87 -20.31
N SER A 101 -17.67 7.12 -20.49
CA SER A 101 -16.93 6.65 -21.67
C SER A 101 -16.85 5.11 -21.69
N PRO A 102 -16.89 4.47 -22.87
CA PRO A 102 -16.85 3.02 -22.97
C PRO A 102 -15.49 2.46 -22.48
N PRO A 103 -15.41 1.18 -22.06
CA PRO A 103 -14.24 0.62 -21.39
C PRO A 103 -12.94 0.64 -22.22
N ASP A 104 -13.07 0.58 -23.53
CA ASP A 104 -11.98 0.72 -24.50
C ASP A 104 -11.44 2.15 -24.62
N GLN A 105 -12.25 3.13 -24.19
CA GLN A 105 -11.93 4.55 -23.99
C GLN A 105 -11.87 4.89 -22.49
N SER A 106 -11.12 4.12 -21.71
CA SER A 106 -10.86 4.45 -20.30
C SER A 106 -9.77 5.50 -20.15
N MET A 107 -10.02 6.51 -19.31
CA MET A 107 -9.06 7.51 -18.85
C MET A 107 -7.85 6.86 -18.15
N VAL A 108 -8.08 5.75 -17.44
CA VAL A 108 -7.08 5.07 -16.60
C VAL A 108 -6.84 3.65 -17.12
N ARG A 109 -5.59 3.25 -17.19
CA ARG A 109 -5.18 1.87 -17.49
C ARG A 109 -4.24 1.35 -16.41
N LEU A 110 -4.46 0.12 -15.98
CA LEU A 110 -3.57 -0.58 -15.06
C LEU A 110 -2.65 -1.50 -15.86
N ILE A 111 -1.36 -1.44 -15.59
CA ILE A 111 -0.32 -2.22 -16.29
C ILE A 111 0.44 -3.09 -15.29
N ASP A 112 1.32 -3.97 -15.79
CA ASP A 112 2.22 -4.78 -14.95
C ASP A 112 1.51 -5.79 -14.03
N TRP A 113 0.63 -6.59 -14.62
CA TRP A 113 -0.17 -7.62 -13.94
C TRP A 113 0.62 -8.89 -13.54
N GLU A 114 1.95 -8.86 -13.54
CA GLU A 114 2.79 -10.06 -13.34
C GLU A 114 2.62 -10.70 -11.95
N ARG A 115 2.15 -9.93 -10.96
CA ARG A 115 1.91 -10.38 -9.58
C ARG A 115 0.44 -10.65 -9.27
N CYS A 116 -0.45 -10.55 -10.26
CA CYS A 116 -1.87 -10.64 -9.99
C CYS A 116 -2.24 -12.05 -9.50
N ALA A 117 -3.11 -12.15 -8.50
CA ALA A 117 -3.50 -13.43 -7.93
C ALA A 117 -4.86 -13.31 -7.23
N TRP A 118 -5.37 -14.44 -6.73
CA TRP A 118 -6.47 -14.39 -5.78
C TRP A 118 -5.96 -13.86 -4.43
N GLY A 119 -6.39 -12.66 -4.04
CA GLY A 119 -5.80 -11.91 -2.93
C GLY A 119 -6.78 -11.03 -2.17
N ASP A 120 -6.23 -10.24 -1.25
CA ASP A 120 -6.98 -9.35 -0.37
C ASP A 120 -7.09 -7.95 -1.02
N PRO A 121 -8.29 -7.46 -1.33
CA PRO A 121 -8.45 -6.16 -1.99
C PRO A 121 -7.93 -4.97 -1.20
N ALA A 122 -7.84 -5.08 0.14
CA ALA A 122 -7.28 -4.03 0.98
C ALA A 122 -5.78 -3.86 0.74
N PHE A 123 -5.07 -4.90 0.29
CA PHE A 123 -3.64 -4.86 0.01
C PHE A 123 -3.32 -3.93 -1.17
N ASP A 124 -4.08 -4.07 -2.26
CA ASP A 124 -3.94 -3.22 -3.45
C ASP A 124 -4.21 -1.76 -3.13
N LEU A 125 -5.30 -1.47 -2.40
CA LEU A 125 -5.60 -0.09 -2.01
C LEU A 125 -4.53 0.49 -1.09
N GLY A 126 -4.06 -0.29 -0.10
CA GLY A 126 -2.96 0.11 0.76
C GLY A 126 -1.67 0.42 -0.02
N THR A 127 -1.39 -0.35 -1.08
CA THR A 127 -0.22 -0.16 -1.95
C THR A 127 -0.30 1.15 -2.75
N ILE A 128 -1.48 1.52 -3.27
CA ILE A 128 -1.67 2.81 -3.94
C ILE A 128 -1.47 3.94 -2.93
N ILE A 129 -2.09 3.86 -1.75
CA ILE A 129 -1.98 4.89 -0.72
C ILE A 129 -0.51 5.05 -0.28
N ALA A 130 0.23 3.96 -0.14
CA ALA A 130 1.66 4.01 0.18
C ALA A 130 2.49 4.70 -0.91
N SER A 131 2.05 4.67 -2.17
CA SER A 131 2.70 5.42 -3.25
C SER A 131 2.50 6.93 -3.08
N TYR A 132 1.31 7.38 -2.68
CA TYR A 132 1.08 8.79 -2.31
C TYR A 132 1.92 9.20 -1.11
N LEU A 133 1.96 8.38 -0.05
CA LEU A 133 2.82 8.66 1.10
C LEU A 133 4.31 8.68 0.71
N GLY A 134 4.70 7.86 -0.27
CA GLY A 134 6.03 7.88 -0.87
C GLY A 134 6.40 9.23 -1.49
N ILE A 135 5.47 9.90 -2.19
CA ILE A 135 5.68 11.25 -2.73
C ILE A 135 6.03 12.22 -1.58
N TRP A 136 5.20 12.26 -0.54
CA TRP A 136 5.45 13.10 0.64
C TRP A 136 6.78 12.78 1.33
N LEU A 137 7.03 11.51 1.62
CA LEU A 137 8.24 11.04 2.32
C LEU A 137 9.52 11.29 1.50
N SER A 138 9.45 11.19 0.18
CA SER A 138 10.59 11.50 -0.70
C SER A 138 10.90 13.01 -0.78
N SER A 139 9.95 13.86 -0.37
CA SER A 139 10.09 15.31 -0.40
C SER A 139 10.58 15.93 0.91
N LEU A 140 10.93 15.08 1.89
CA LEU A 140 11.40 15.53 3.20
C LEU A 140 12.73 16.27 3.09
N VAL A 141 12.83 17.41 3.79
CA VAL A 141 14.12 18.06 4.04
C VAL A 141 14.77 17.35 5.22
N VAL A 142 15.84 16.63 4.91
CA VAL A 142 16.49 15.73 5.87
C VAL A 142 17.85 16.29 6.24
N ASP A 143 17.96 16.76 7.48
CA ASP A 143 19.21 17.23 8.08
C ASP A 143 19.39 16.58 9.47
N PRO A 144 20.60 16.10 9.84
CA PRO A 144 20.84 15.48 11.15
C PRO A 144 20.52 16.34 12.36
N THR A 145 20.45 17.67 12.20
CA THR A 145 20.14 18.63 13.26
C THR A 145 18.63 18.88 13.41
N ILE A 146 17.83 18.49 12.43
CA ILE A 146 16.38 18.70 12.40
C ILE A 146 15.68 17.51 13.05
N LYS A 147 14.78 17.78 14.01
CA LYS A 147 13.94 16.75 14.62
C LYS A 147 12.98 16.16 13.57
N LEU A 148 12.64 14.88 13.72
CA LEU A 148 11.69 14.19 12.82
C LEU A 148 10.43 15.01 12.53
N GLU A 149 9.73 15.45 13.58
CA GLU A 149 8.46 16.18 13.44
C GLU A 149 8.61 17.46 12.61
N GLU A 150 9.78 18.09 12.70
CA GLU A 150 10.11 19.28 11.94
C GLU A 150 10.45 18.93 10.49
N SER A 151 11.23 17.86 10.25
CA SER A 151 11.49 17.35 8.90
C SER A 151 10.20 17.00 8.16
N LEU A 152 9.25 16.35 8.85
CA LEU A 152 7.92 16.01 8.32
C LEU A 152 7.10 17.26 7.92
N ARG A 153 7.26 18.37 8.64
CA ARG A 153 6.60 19.67 8.36
C ARG A 153 7.25 20.44 7.22
N LEU A 154 8.56 20.27 7.05
CA LEU A 154 9.36 20.94 6.01
C LEU A 154 9.34 20.23 4.65
N ALA A 155 8.50 19.20 4.48
CA ALA A 155 8.35 18.49 3.23
C ALA A 155 8.02 19.43 2.07
N VAL A 156 8.78 19.37 0.98
CA VAL A 156 8.54 20.20 -0.23
C VAL A 156 7.16 19.93 -0.82
N THR A 157 6.68 18.69 -0.71
CA THR A 157 5.29 18.32 -1.01
C THR A 157 4.58 17.94 0.30
N PRO A 158 3.85 18.88 0.94
CA PRO A 158 3.18 18.61 2.20
C PRO A 158 2.11 17.52 2.06
N LEU A 159 1.98 16.68 3.08
CA LEU A 159 0.97 15.60 3.10
C LEU A 159 -0.46 16.14 2.89
N GLN A 160 -0.75 17.34 3.38
CA GLN A 160 -2.05 18.01 3.26
C GLN A 160 -2.47 18.25 1.81
N VAL A 161 -1.51 18.37 0.88
CA VAL A 161 -1.80 18.51 -0.56
C VAL A 161 -2.20 17.16 -1.18
N LEU A 162 -1.73 16.05 -0.62
CA LEU A 162 -2.00 14.70 -1.10
C LEU A 162 -3.26 14.08 -0.47
N GLN A 163 -3.57 14.45 0.77
CA GLN A 163 -4.71 13.94 1.55
C GLN A 163 -6.05 13.96 0.78
N PRO A 164 -6.44 15.03 0.06
CA PRO A 164 -7.67 15.03 -0.72
C PRO A 164 -7.71 13.94 -1.80
N SER A 165 -6.58 13.67 -2.45
CA SER A 165 -6.49 12.60 -3.48
C SER A 165 -6.60 11.22 -2.86
N ILE A 166 -5.98 11.00 -1.69
CA ILE A 166 -6.04 9.74 -0.94
C ILE A 166 -7.48 9.46 -0.46
N ALA A 167 -8.14 10.50 0.07
CA ALA A 167 -9.53 10.42 0.51
C ALA A 167 -10.46 10.14 -0.67
N ALA A 168 -10.36 10.91 -1.76
CA ALA A 168 -11.18 10.74 -2.95
C ALA A 168 -11.01 9.35 -3.59
N LEU A 169 -9.78 8.84 -3.68
CA LEU A 169 -9.52 7.47 -4.15
C LEU A 169 -10.27 6.43 -3.31
N THR A 170 -10.20 6.57 -1.99
CA THR A 170 -10.79 5.59 -1.06
C THR A 170 -12.31 5.69 -1.06
N GLN A 171 -12.87 6.89 -1.11
CA GLN A 171 -14.31 7.13 -1.25
C GLN A 171 -14.84 6.60 -2.59
N ALA A 172 -14.13 6.84 -3.68
CA ALA A 172 -14.48 6.28 -4.99
C ALA A 172 -14.44 4.75 -4.98
N TYR A 173 -13.47 4.15 -4.27
CA TYR A 173 -13.39 2.71 -4.08
C TYR A 173 -14.60 2.16 -3.33
N LEU A 174 -14.98 2.78 -2.21
CA LEU A 174 -16.15 2.41 -1.42
C LEU A 174 -17.45 2.56 -2.22
N THR A 175 -17.59 3.66 -2.96
CA THR A 175 -18.73 3.90 -3.86
C THR A 175 -18.82 2.85 -4.95
N ALA A 176 -17.68 2.48 -5.54
CA ALA A 176 -17.61 1.43 -6.55
C ALA A 176 -17.82 0.03 -5.96
N PHE A 177 -17.63 -0.17 -4.65
CA PHE A 177 -17.75 -1.45 -3.96
C PHE A 177 -18.49 -1.33 -2.61
N PRO A 178 -19.81 -0.99 -2.62
CA PRO A 178 -20.54 -0.58 -1.42
C PRO A 178 -20.71 -1.68 -0.35
N GLY A 179 -20.60 -2.96 -0.73
CA GLY A 179 -20.73 -4.09 0.20
C GLY A 179 -19.45 -4.49 0.93
N ILE A 180 -18.29 -3.88 0.62
CA ILE A 180 -17.01 -4.36 1.15
C ILE A 180 -16.91 -4.20 2.67
N GLU A 181 -17.40 -3.09 3.23
CA GLU A 181 -17.32 -2.83 4.68
C GLU A 181 -18.19 -3.79 5.49
N SER A 182 -19.40 -4.08 4.99
CA SER A 182 -20.28 -5.09 5.61
C SER A 182 -19.70 -6.49 5.51
N ALA A 183 -19.09 -6.83 4.37
CA ALA A 183 -18.47 -8.14 4.18
C ALA A 183 -17.15 -8.30 4.96
N ARG A 184 -16.46 -7.18 5.25
CA ARG A 184 -15.14 -7.12 5.88
C ARG A 184 -15.13 -6.13 7.03
N PRO A 185 -15.53 -6.56 8.24
CA PRO A 185 -15.39 -5.71 9.42
C PRO A 185 -13.95 -5.24 9.60
N ASN A 186 -13.76 -3.95 9.89
CA ASN A 186 -12.45 -3.29 10.00
C ASN A 186 -11.66 -3.22 8.67
N TRP A 187 -12.34 -3.19 7.51
CA TRP A 187 -11.67 -3.07 6.21
C TRP A 187 -10.74 -1.86 6.14
N LEU A 188 -11.18 -0.66 6.56
CA LEU A 188 -10.34 0.54 6.52
C LEU A 188 -9.10 0.41 7.41
N LYS A 189 -9.24 -0.17 8.60
CA LYS A 189 -8.10 -0.52 9.47
C LYS A 189 -7.09 -1.37 8.70
N ARG A 190 -7.57 -2.39 7.96
CA ARG A 190 -6.72 -3.30 7.19
C ARG A 190 -6.01 -2.57 6.04
N VAL A 191 -6.71 -1.69 5.33
CA VAL A 191 -6.12 -0.82 4.29
C VAL A 191 -4.96 -0.02 4.87
N VAL A 192 -5.17 0.67 6.00
CA VAL A 192 -4.11 1.46 6.67
C VAL A 192 -2.93 0.58 7.08
N GLN A 193 -3.18 -0.60 7.63
CA GLN A 193 -2.10 -1.52 7.98
C GLN A 193 -1.31 -1.99 6.74
N PHE A 194 -1.99 -2.32 5.64
CA PHE A 194 -1.32 -2.68 4.39
C PHE A 194 -0.58 -1.49 3.75
N THR A 195 -1.05 -0.25 3.91
CA THR A 195 -0.27 0.94 3.58
C THR A 195 1.06 0.95 4.33
N GLY A 196 1.02 0.71 5.65
CA GLY A 196 2.23 0.61 6.46
C GLY A 196 3.16 -0.51 6.02
N LEU A 197 2.62 -1.70 5.70
CA LEU A 197 3.41 -2.81 5.18
C LEU A 197 4.04 -2.49 3.81
N ALA A 198 3.31 -1.84 2.91
CA ALA A 198 3.83 -1.42 1.62
C ALA A 198 5.01 -0.43 1.76
N LEU A 199 4.99 0.46 2.76
CA LEU A 199 6.15 1.30 3.09
C LEU A 199 7.35 0.46 3.60
N ILE A 200 7.12 -0.60 4.38
CA ILE A 200 8.19 -1.54 4.77
C ILE A 200 8.79 -2.21 3.52
N HIS A 201 7.96 -2.65 2.57
CA HIS A 201 8.44 -3.23 1.31
C HIS A 201 9.25 -2.24 0.48
N GLN A 202 8.84 -0.96 0.43
CA GLN A 202 9.60 0.10 -0.23
C GLN A 202 10.98 0.29 0.42
N ILE A 203 11.07 0.28 1.76
CA ILE A 203 12.37 0.34 2.47
C ILE A 203 13.25 -0.85 2.10
N GLN A 204 12.69 -2.06 2.08
CA GLN A 204 13.45 -3.24 1.66
C GLN A 204 13.95 -3.11 0.22
N ALA A 205 13.12 -2.61 -0.70
CA ALA A 205 13.52 -2.37 -2.08
C ALA A 205 14.67 -1.34 -2.17
N MET A 206 14.62 -0.24 -1.40
CA MET A 206 15.73 0.72 -1.33
C MET A 206 17.02 0.05 -0.83
N ILE A 207 16.95 -0.76 0.23
CA ILE A 207 18.11 -1.48 0.76
C ILE A 207 18.70 -2.46 -0.26
N TYR A 208 17.85 -3.24 -0.95
CA TYR A 208 18.33 -4.26 -1.87
C TYR A 208 18.86 -3.69 -3.18
N TYR A 209 18.16 -2.72 -3.77
CA TYR A 209 18.47 -2.20 -5.11
C TYR A 209 19.33 -0.93 -5.07
N GLN A 210 19.07 -0.03 -4.12
CA GLN A 210 19.80 1.24 -4.01
C GLN A 210 20.93 1.19 -2.99
N LYS A 211 21.02 0.11 -2.20
CA LYS A 211 22.07 -0.10 -1.19
C LYS A 211 22.12 1.05 -0.18
N SER A 212 20.95 1.61 0.14
CA SER A 212 20.81 2.78 1.00
C SER A 212 19.76 2.58 2.10
N PHE A 213 20.01 3.23 3.23
CA PHE A 213 19.03 3.46 4.29
C PHE A 213 19.49 4.69 5.07
N ASP A 214 18.91 5.82 4.71
CA ASP A 214 19.23 7.12 5.27
C ASP A 214 18.16 7.57 6.26
N ASN A 215 18.22 8.84 6.65
CA ASN A 215 17.24 9.44 7.54
C ASN A 215 15.82 9.48 6.92
N THR A 216 15.67 9.56 5.59
CA THR A 216 14.38 9.38 4.90
C THR A 216 13.82 7.99 5.15
N GLY A 217 14.67 6.96 5.02
CA GLY A 217 14.31 5.57 5.37
C GLY A 217 13.89 5.40 6.84
N ILE A 218 14.52 6.13 7.77
CA ILE A 218 14.13 6.14 9.19
C ILE A 218 12.74 6.79 9.37
N CYS A 219 12.48 7.93 8.72
CA CYS A 219 11.17 8.60 8.77
C CYS A 219 10.08 7.68 8.21
N MET A 220 10.34 7.04 7.07
CA MET A 220 9.42 6.09 6.45
C MET A 220 9.12 4.90 7.38
N LEU A 221 10.13 4.36 8.08
CA LEU A 221 9.92 3.28 9.06
C LEU A 221 9.04 3.74 10.24
N GLN A 222 9.19 4.97 10.71
CA GLN A 222 8.38 5.52 11.80
C GLN A 222 6.93 5.75 11.39
N VAL A 223 6.69 6.22 10.17
CA VAL A 223 5.34 6.31 9.59
C VAL A 223 4.75 4.92 9.45
N ALA A 224 5.46 3.98 8.79
CA ALA A 224 5.02 2.60 8.61
C ALA A 224 4.63 1.93 9.93
N LYS A 225 5.45 2.09 10.97
CA LYS A 225 5.15 1.60 12.32
C LYS A 225 3.86 2.18 12.89
N SER A 226 3.60 3.46 12.70
CA SER A 226 2.37 4.10 13.18
C SER A 226 1.14 3.52 12.47
N LEU A 227 1.21 3.35 11.15
CA LEU A 227 0.13 2.78 10.36
C LEU A 227 -0.15 1.31 10.73
N LEU A 228 0.90 0.51 10.95
CA LEU A 228 0.80 -0.90 11.31
C LEU A 228 0.28 -1.11 12.73
N CYS A 229 0.83 -0.38 13.70
CA CYS A 229 0.56 -0.60 15.13
C CYS A 229 -0.59 0.25 15.68
N ARG A 230 -0.94 1.37 15.03
CA ARG A 230 -2.02 2.28 15.46
C ARG A 230 -2.89 2.72 14.26
N PRO A 231 -3.45 1.76 13.50
CA PRO A 231 -4.15 2.07 12.24
C PRO A 231 -5.34 3.02 12.42
N LYS A 232 -6.20 2.80 13.41
CA LYS A 232 -7.38 3.66 13.66
C LYS A 232 -6.99 5.11 13.95
N GLN A 233 -5.96 5.32 14.78
CA GLN A 233 -5.45 6.65 15.11
C GLN A 233 -4.76 7.33 13.93
N SER A 234 -4.31 6.54 12.94
CA SER A 234 -3.60 7.05 11.76
C SER A 234 -4.56 7.52 10.66
N VAL A 235 -5.84 7.15 10.70
CA VAL A 235 -6.82 7.52 9.66
C VAL A 235 -6.85 9.04 9.41
N PRO A 236 -7.04 9.92 10.42
CA PRO A 236 -7.07 11.37 10.16
C PRO A 236 -5.76 11.91 9.58
N THR A 237 -4.62 11.29 9.92
CA THR A 237 -3.32 11.68 9.38
C THR A 237 -3.16 11.27 7.93
N VAL A 238 -3.61 10.07 7.54
CA VAL A 238 -3.48 9.56 6.17
C VAL A 238 -4.47 10.22 5.23
N PHE A 239 -5.72 10.39 5.66
CA PHE A 239 -6.83 10.83 4.80
C PHE A 239 -7.16 12.31 4.96
N GLY A 240 -6.67 12.99 6.00
CA GLY A 240 -7.00 14.40 6.30
C GLY A 240 -8.40 14.61 6.91
N ILE A 241 -9.20 13.55 7.02
CA ILE A 241 -10.56 13.54 7.56
C ILE A 241 -10.78 12.33 8.47
N SER A 242 -11.82 12.36 9.31
CA SER A 242 -12.16 11.24 10.18
C SER A 242 -12.64 10.00 9.39
N GLU A 243 -12.60 8.82 10.03
CA GLU A 243 -13.15 7.58 9.48
C GLU A 243 -14.65 7.75 9.13
N SER A 244 -15.41 8.41 10.00
CA SER A 244 -16.83 8.70 9.75
C SER A 244 -17.04 9.56 8.51
N GLU A 245 -16.24 10.62 8.32
CA GLU A 245 -16.36 11.48 7.14
C GLU A 245 -15.94 10.75 5.86
N LEU A 246 -14.90 9.91 5.94
CA LEU A 246 -14.42 9.12 4.81
C LEU A 246 -15.50 8.13 4.31
N ILE A 247 -16.25 7.52 5.23
CA ILE A 247 -17.31 6.56 4.90
C ILE A 247 -18.62 7.27 4.50
N SER A 248 -18.93 8.41 5.11
CA SER A 248 -20.23 9.09 4.94
C SER A 248 -20.33 9.98 3.70
N ASN A 249 -19.19 10.44 3.15
CA ASN A 249 -19.14 11.29 1.96
C ASN A 249 -18.66 10.47 0.76
N PRO A 250 -19.51 9.68 0.09
CA PRO A 250 -19.15 9.15 -1.22
C PRO A 250 -18.89 10.35 -2.14
N VAL A 251 -17.79 10.32 -2.89
CA VAL A 251 -17.54 11.29 -3.96
C VAL A 251 -18.73 11.22 -4.89
N ILE A 252 -19.60 12.24 -4.83
CA ILE A 252 -20.70 12.37 -5.77
C ILE A 252 -20.05 12.71 -7.11
N PRO A 253 -20.28 11.91 -8.17
CA PRO A 253 -19.71 12.15 -9.50
C PRO A 253 -20.16 13.49 -10.09
#